data_AF-A0A661S504-F1
#
_entry.id   AF-A0A661S504-F1
#
_cell.length_a   1.000
_cell.length_b   1.000
_cell.length_c   1.000
_cell.angle_alpha   90.00
_cell.angle_beta   90.00
_cell.angle_gamma   90.00
#
_symmetry.space_group_name_H-M   'P 1'
#
loop_
_entity.id
_entity.type
_entity.pdbx_description
1 polymer ?
#
loop_
_entity_poly.entity_id
_entity_poly.type
_entity_poly.pdbx_seq_one_letter_code
_entity_poly.pdbx_strand_id
1 'polypeptide(L)' 'MNMTDFTKTALYSVFELIRIEAKQYGVNVIGSETIGPVPMEALTDTAAYYLGLEVFSVEQVLESRITGVVS' A
#
# COMPACT_ATOMS: atom_id res chain seq x y z
N MET A 1 -4.81 7.04 -10.59
CA MET A 1 -5.09 5.64 -10.93
C MET A 1 -6.31 5.18 -10.15
N ASN A 2 -7.10 4.23 -10.67
CA ASN A 2 -8.19 3.61 -9.92
C ASN A 2 -7.84 2.16 -9.63
N MET A 3 -7.90 1.75 -8.36
CA MET A 3 -7.62 0.37 -7.95
C MET A 3 -8.92 -0.32 -7.61
N THR A 4 -9.36 -1.20 -8.50
CA THR A 4 -10.63 -1.91 -8.34
C THR A 4 -10.50 -3.16 -7.46
N ASP A 5 -9.32 -3.77 -7.42
CA ASP A 5 -9.05 -4.97 -6.60
C ASP A 5 -7.59 -4.95 -6.12
N PHE A 6 -7.38 -4.54 -4.86
CA PHE A 6 -6.05 -4.42 -4.27
C PHE A 6 -5.43 -5.78 -3.90
N THR A 7 -6.25 -6.83 -3.77
CA THR A 7 -5.79 -8.18 -3.42
C THR A 7 -5.10 -8.86 -4.59
N LYS A 8 -5.49 -8.48 -5.83
CA LYS A 8 -4.83 -8.95 -7.06
C LYS A 8 -3.66 -8.09 -7.46
N THR A 9 -3.77 -6.79 -7.23
CA THR A 9 -2.75 -5.81 -7.59
C THR A 9 -2.46 -4.93 -6.39
N ALA A 10 -1.36 -5.20 -5.70
CA ALA A 10 -0.99 -4.44 -4.51
C ALA A 10 -0.65 -2.97 -4.81
N LEU A 11 -0.95 -2.08 -3.85
CA LEU A 11 -0.73 -0.63 -3.96
C LEU A 11 0.73 -0.29 -4.25
N TYR A 12 1.66 -0.87 -3.47
CA TYR A 12 3.10 -0.64 -3.65
C TYR A 12 3.58 -1.04 -5.05
N SER A 13 3.08 -2.15 -5.59
CA SER A 13 3.52 -2.67 -6.90
C SER A 13 3.18 -1.70 -8.02
N VAL A 14 1.97 -1.15 -8.02
CA VAL A 14 1.57 -0.16 -9.03
C VAL A 14 2.35 1.13 -8.86
N PHE A 15 2.56 1.58 -7.62
CA PHE A 15 3.30 2.81 -7.36
C PHE A 15 4.78 2.71 -7.77
N GLU A 16 5.43 1.57 -7.51
CA GLU A 16 6.79 1.29 -8.00
C GLU A 16 6.84 1.19 -9.53
N LEU A 17 5.85 0.57 -10.16
CA LEU A 17 5.78 0.54 -11.63
C LEU A 17 5.68 1.96 -12.20
N ILE A 18 4.84 2.83 -11.62
CA ILE A 18 4.73 4.23 -12.02
C ILE A 18 6.08 4.95 -11.87
N ARG A 19 6.80 4.72 -10.76
CA ARG A 19 8.13 5.31 -10.54
C ARG A 19 9.17 4.82 -11.55
N ILE A 20 9.17 3.52 -11.85
CA ILE A 20 10.07 2.91 -12.84
C ILE A 20 9.82 3.54 -14.21
N GLU A 21 8.55 3.66 -14.62
CA GLU A 21 8.20 4.24 -15.91
C GLU A 21 8.49 5.74 -15.97
N ALA A 22 8.13 6.52 -14.94
CA ALA A 22 8.41 7.95 -14.90
C ALA A 22 9.92 8.24 -14.99
N LYS A 23 10.76 7.39 -14.36
CA LYS A 23 12.22 7.48 -14.43
C LYS A 23 12.75 7.35 -15.86
N GLN A 24 12.14 6.52 -16.71
CA GLN A 24 12.53 6.40 -18.13
C GLN A 24 12.34 7.71 -18.90
N TYR A 25 11.41 8.56 -18.45
CA TYR A 25 11.14 9.86 -19.03
C TYR A 25 11.85 11.02 -18.30
N GLY A 26 12.71 10.73 -17.32
CA GLY A 26 13.38 11.75 -16.51
C GLY A 26 12.43 12.55 -15.61
N VAL A 27 11.23 12.03 -15.34
CA VAL A 27 10.22 12.69 -14.49
C VAL A 27 10.28 12.10 -13.08
N ASN A 28 10.30 12.97 -12.07
CA ASN A 28 10.32 12.54 -10.68
C ASN A 28 8.89 12.46 -10.10
N VAL A 29 8.58 11.36 -9.41
CA VAL A 29 7.32 11.19 -8.68
C VAL A 29 7.51 11.75 -7.26
N ILE A 30 6.95 12.93 -6.99
CA ILE A 30 7.16 13.67 -5.73
C ILE A 30 6.21 13.24 -4.59
N GLY A 31 5.16 12.49 -4.91
CA GLY A 31 4.18 12.05 -3.92
C GLY A 31 2.96 11.39 -4.57
N SER A 32 2.05 10.93 -3.72
CA SER A 32 0.75 10.36 -4.11
C SER A 32 -0.30 10.77 -3.09
N GLU A 33 -1.56 10.80 -3.51
CA GLU A 33 -2.70 11.10 -2.67
C GLU A 33 -3.75 9.99 -2.80
N THR A 34 -4.33 9.60 -1.67
CA THR A 34 -5.47 8.69 -1.61
C THR A 34 -6.75 9.50 -1.59
N ILE A 35 -7.70 9.15 -2.48
CA ILE A 35 -9.00 9.80 -2.56
C ILE A 35 -10.05 8.91 -1.91
N GLY A 36 -10.60 9.36 -0.77
CA GLY A 36 -11.59 8.61 0.00
C GLY A 36 -10.98 7.58 0.96
N PRO A 37 -11.82 6.73 1.59
CA PRO A 37 -11.33 5.68 2.48
C PRO A 37 -10.58 4.61 1.70
N VAL A 38 -9.54 4.05 2.31
CA VAL A 38 -8.73 2.96 1.77
C VAL A 38 -8.75 1.77 2.74
N PRO A 39 -8.79 0.52 2.25
CA PRO A 39 -8.68 -0.66 3.11
C PRO A 39 -7.38 -0.64 3.92
N MET A 40 -7.47 -0.98 5.21
CA MET A 40 -6.30 -1.04 6.10
C MET A 40 -5.26 -2.03 5.59
N GLU A 41 -5.69 -3.21 5.14
CA GLU A 41 -4.83 -4.26 4.58
C GLU A 41 -3.94 -3.73 3.44
N ALA A 42 -4.51 -2.95 2.52
CA ALA A 42 -3.76 -2.39 1.40
C ALA A 42 -2.63 -1.43 1.84
N LEU A 43 -2.87 -0.64 2.91
CA LEU A 43 -1.84 0.22 3.50
C LEU A 43 -0.80 -0.60 4.28
N THR A 44 -1.25 -1.58 5.05
CA THR A 44 -0.41 -2.49 5.83
C THR A 44 0.56 -3.26 4.93
N ASP A 45 0.08 -3.81 3.81
CA ASP A 45 0.90 -4.50 2.80
C ASP A 45 1.93 -3.57 2.17
N THR A 46 1.52 -2.34 1.88
CA THR A 46 2.42 -1.31 1.34
C THR A 46 3.53 -0.96 2.33
N ALA A 47 3.19 -0.79 3.61
CA ALA A 47 4.16 -0.56 4.67
C ALA A 47 5.11 -1.76 4.83
N ALA A 48 4.57 -2.99 4.82
CA ALA A 48 5.36 -4.22 4.90
C ALA A 48 6.40 -4.30 3.78
N TYR A 49 5.98 -4.00 2.54
CA TYR A 49 6.88 -3.97 1.39
C TYR A 49 8.00 -2.94 1.56
N TYR A 50 7.67 -1.68 1.84
CA TYR A 50 8.68 -0.62 1.91
C TYR A 50 9.61 -0.72 3.12
N LEU A 51 9.15 -1.31 4.22
CA LEU A 51 9.96 -1.52 5.42
C LEU A 51 10.70 -2.86 5.43
N GLY A 52 10.43 -3.74 4.46
CA GLY A 52 11.03 -5.08 4.41
C GLY A 52 10.58 -5.98 5.57
N LEU A 53 9.32 -5.87 5.99
CA LEU A 53 8.80 -6.69 7.08
C LEU A 53 8.51 -8.10 6.58
N GLU A 54 9.20 -9.09 7.15
CA GLU A 54 8.96 -10.50 6.87
C GLU A 54 7.90 -11.06 7.81
N VAL A 55 6.99 -11.90 7.28
CA VAL A 55 5.93 -12.57 8.05
C VAL A 55 5.07 -11.56 8.84
N PHE A 56 4.77 -10.42 8.22
CA PHE A 56 3.94 -9.38 8.81
C PHE A 56 2.46 -9.58 8.49
N SER A 57 1.60 -9.35 9.48
CA SER A 57 0.15 -9.44 9.32
C SER A 57 -0.58 -8.27 9.99
N VAL A 58 -1.82 -8.01 9.55
CA VAL A 58 -2.64 -6.91 10.08
C VAL A 58 -2.99 -7.09 11.56
N GLU A 59 -2.98 -8.32 12.08
CA GLU A 59 -3.17 -8.64 13.51
C GLU A 59 -2.01 -8.17 14.39
N GLN A 60 -0.87 -7.80 13.81
CA GLN A 60 0.25 -7.18 14.50
C GLN A 60 0.11 -5.65 14.58
N VAL A 61 -0.82 -5.03 13.84
CA VAL A 61 -1.16 -3.61 13.97
C VAL A 61 -1.92 -3.40 15.28
N LEU A 62 -1.47 -2.50 16.14
CA LEU A 62 -2.05 -2.31 17.47
C LEU A 62 -3.55 -2.00 17.42
N GLU A 63 -3.94 -1.13 16.51
CA GLU A 63 -5.32 -0.68 16.31
C GLU A 63 -6.26 -1.83 15.94
N SER A 64 -5.78 -2.86 15.22
CA SER A 64 -6.61 -4.01 14.85
C SER A 64 -7.10 -4.80 16.07
N ARG A 65 -6.32 -4.80 17.16
CA ARG A 65 -6.68 -5.44 18.44
C ARG A 65 -7.52 -4.56 19.35
N ILE A 66 -7.35 -3.24 19.29
CA ILE A 66 -8.08 -2.30 20.16
C ILE A 66 -9.50 -2.04 19.63
N THR A 67 -9.64 -1.94 18.32
CA THR A 67 -10.90 -1.52 17.68
C THR A 67 -11.82 -2.68 17.28
N GLY A 68 -11.36 -3.93 17.39
CA GLY A 68 -12.12 -5.11 16.96
C GLY A 68 -12.35 -5.17 15.44
N VAL A 69 -11.65 -4.35 14.66
CA VAL A 69 -11.78 -4.26 13.20
C VAL A 69 -11.40 -5.56 12.49
N VAL A 70 -10.69 -6.45 13.17
CA VAL A 70 -10.40 -7.81 12.71
C VAL A 70 -10.98 -8.77 13.75
N SER A 71 -12.24 -9.17 13.53
CA SER A 71 -12.95 -10.22 14.29
C SER A 71 -13.50 -11.26 13.32
#